data_AF-A0A511MAH7-F1
#
_entry.id   AF-A0A511MAH7-F1
#
_cell.length_a   1.000
_cell.length_b   1.000
_cell.length_c   1.000
_cell.angle_alpha   90.00
_cell.angle_beta   90.00
_cell.angle_gamma   90.00
#
_symmetry.space_group_name_H-M   'P 1'
#
loop_
_entity.id
_entity.type
_entity.pdbx_description
1 polymer ?
#
loop_
_entity_poly.entity_id
_entity_poly.type
_entity_poly.pdbx_seq_one_letter_code
_entity_poly.pdbx_strand_id
1 'polypeptide(L)'
;MDRAPKHQFDLFYRPDQKVWDGAAGIGLVTAMGRTATDDHGISPLPLDEQFLNQREPTFPETIASDPDCVQWFVDLLAESRSG
;
A
#
# COMPACT_ATOMS: atom_id res chain seq x y z
N MET A 1 -24.41 7.72 12.02
CA MET A 1 -23.69 7.17 10.85
C MET A 1 -22.76 6.12 11.40
N ASP A 2 -23.10 4.83 11.29
CA ASP A 2 -22.16 3.78 11.65
C ASP A 2 -22.56 2.50 10.91
N ARG A 3 -21.96 2.30 9.73
CA ARG A 3 -22.08 1.08 8.92
C ARG A 3 -20.71 0.61 8.45
N ALA A 4 -19.65 0.91 9.19
CA ALA A 4 -18.37 0.28 8.94
C ALA A 4 -18.44 -1.20 9.41
N PRO A 5 -17.82 -2.15 8.68
CA PRO A 5 -17.73 -3.54 9.12
C PRO A 5 -17.08 -3.65 10.51
N LYS A 6 -17.57 -4.56 11.36
CA LYS A 6 -17.01 -4.83 12.69
C LYS A 6 -15.60 -5.39 12.66
N HIS A 7 -15.22 -6.01 11.55
CA HIS A 7 -13.89 -6.55 11.31
C HIS A 7 -13.33 -5.85 10.07
N GLN A 8 -12.32 -5.02 10.28
CA GLN A 8 -11.52 -4.41 9.23
C GLN A 8 -10.19 -5.14 9.18
N PHE A 9 -9.54 -5.16 8.03
CA PHE A 9 -8.16 -5.60 7.98
C PHE A 9 -7.29 -4.56 8.69
N ASP A 10 -6.42 -5.01 9.59
CA ASP A 10 -5.46 -4.13 10.24
C ASP A 10 -4.33 -3.81 9.27
N LEU A 11 -3.76 -4.82 8.61
CA LEU A 11 -2.70 -4.70 7.61
C LEU A 11 -3.13 -5.32 6.28
N PHE A 12 -2.95 -4.57 5.20
CA PHE A 12 -3.00 -5.10 3.84
C PHE A 12 -1.60 -5.04 3.24
N TYR A 13 -1.07 -6.19 2.83
CA TYR A 13 0.22 -6.29 2.16
C TYR A 13 0.08 -7.12 0.90
N ARG A 14 0.57 -6.60 -0.22
CA ARG A 14 0.62 -7.29 -1.50
C ARG A 14 2.01 -7.15 -2.13
N PRO A 15 2.73 -8.27 -2.31
CA PRO A 15 3.83 -8.31 -3.27
C PRO A 15 3.24 -8.40 -4.69
N ASP A 16 3.72 -7.56 -5.59
CA ASP A 16 3.34 -7.48 -7.01
C ASP A 16 1.85 -7.19 -7.27
N GLN A 17 1.46 -5.92 -7.22
CA GLN A 17 0.08 -5.50 -7.45
C GLN A 17 -0.09 -4.75 -8.78
N LYS A 18 -0.99 -5.22 -9.65
CA LYS A 18 -1.30 -4.51 -10.90
C LYS A 18 -1.88 -3.12 -10.61
N VAL A 19 -1.55 -2.15 -11.47
CA VAL A 19 -1.88 -0.73 -11.23
C VAL A 19 -3.37 -0.47 -11.00
N TRP A 20 -4.27 -1.12 -11.74
CA TRP A 20 -5.71 -0.90 -11.59
C TRP A 20 -6.26 -1.39 -10.24
N ASP A 21 -5.75 -2.51 -9.73
CA ASP A 21 -6.12 -3.03 -8.41
C ASP A 21 -5.45 -2.21 -7.30
N GLY A 22 -4.18 -1.86 -7.48
CA GLY A 22 -3.39 -1.08 -6.52
C GLY A 22 -3.92 0.33 -6.34
N ALA A 23 -4.14 1.07 -7.44
CA ALA A 23 -4.66 2.44 -7.38
C ALA A 23 -6.06 2.49 -6.74
N ALA A 24 -6.92 1.51 -7.04
CA ALA A 24 -8.23 1.40 -6.39
C ALA A 24 -8.11 1.14 -4.89
N GLY A 25 -7.24 0.20 -4.49
CA GLY A 25 -6.98 -0.11 -3.08
C GLY A 25 -6.41 1.09 -2.31
N ILE A 26 -5.39 1.76 -2.86
CA ILE A 26 -4.78 2.96 -2.27
C ILE A 26 -5.84 4.05 -2.10
N GLY A 27 -6.64 4.33 -3.13
CA GLY A 27 -7.71 5.32 -3.05
C GLY A 27 -8.73 5.03 -1.95
N LEU A 28 -9.13 3.76 -1.78
CA LEU A 28 -10.04 3.34 -0.72
C LEU A 28 -9.42 3.52 0.67
N VAL A 29 -8.16 3.10 0.85
CA VAL A 29 -7.41 3.23 2.11
C VAL A 29 -7.26 4.70 2.49
N THR A 30 -6.89 5.56 1.54
CA THR A 30 -6.79 7.01 1.76
C THR A 30 -8.15 7.61 2.16
N ALA A 31 -9.24 7.21 1.49
CA ALA A 31 -10.59 7.67 1.84
C ALA A 31 -11.04 7.22 3.25
N MET A 32 -10.47 6.13 3.77
CA MET A 32 -10.67 5.66 5.14
C MET A 32 -9.77 6.36 6.17
N GLY A 33 -8.95 7.33 5.77
CA GLY A 33 -8.00 8.02 6.66
C GLY A 33 -6.79 7.18 7.04
N ARG A 34 -6.49 6.13 6.26
CA ARG A 34 -5.35 5.24 6.43
C ARG A 34 -4.24 5.57 5.44
N THR A 35 -3.07 4.98 5.64
CA THR A 35 -1.87 5.21 4.82
C THR A 35 -1.58 4.01 3.94
N ALA A 36 -1.05 4.27 2.74
CA ALA A 36 -0.50 3.24 1.87
C ALA A 36 0.90 3.65 1.39
N THR A 37 1.86 2.72 1.42
CA THR A 37 3.26 2.91 1.01
C THR A 37 3.79 1.71 0.23
N ASP A 38 4.95 1.88 -0.39
CA ASP A 38 5.83 0.76 -0.74
C ASP A 38 6.57 0.23 0.51
N ASP A 39 7.49 -0.71 0.28
CA ASP A 39 8.39 -1.33 1.24
C ASP A 39 9.48 -0.42 1.82
N HIS A 40 9.59 0.80 1.31
CA HIS A 40 10.47 1.85 1.82
C HIS A 40 9.69 2.94 2.58
N GLY A 41 8.38 2.77 2.78
CA GLY A 41 7.54 3.77 3.42
C GLY A 41 7.22 4.98 2.52
N ILE A 42 7.48 4.87 1.22
CA ILE A 42 7.25 5.95 0.25
C ILE A 42 5.83 5.81 -0.30
N SER A 43 5.12 6.94 -0.42
CA SER A 43 3.81 6.96 -1.04
C SER A 43 3.90 6.50 -2.50
N PRO A 44 3.10 5.51 -2.94
CA PRO A 44 3.03 5.07 -4.33
C PRO A 44 2.33 6.09 -5.24
N LEU A 45 1.78 7.18 -4.67
CA LEU A 45 1.12 8.26 -5.40
C LEU A 45 1.87 9.59 -5.24
N PRO A 46 1.82 10.48 -6.25
CA PRO A 46 1.13 10.33 -7.55
C PRO A 46 1.84 9.33 -8.48
N LEU A 47 1.08 8.70 -9.39
CA LEU A 47 1.66 7.83 -10.43
C LEU A 47 2.32 8.70 -11.51
N ASP A 48 3.60 8.46 -11.75
CA ASP A 48 4.33 9.19 -12.79
C ASP A 48 4.08 8.60 -14.19
N GLU A 49 4.43 9.40 -15.21
CA GLU A 49 4.24 9.04 -16.61
C GLU A 49 5.07 7.81 -17.03
N GLN A 50 6.30 7.66 -16.50
CA GLN A 50 7.18 6.54 -16.82
C GLN A 50 6.58 5.23 -16.32
N PHE A 51 5.99 5.22 -15.12
CA PHE A 51 5.28 4.10 -14.56
C PHE A 51 4.06 3.73 -15.41
N LEU A 52 3.22 4.72 -15.73
CA LEU A 52 2.00 4.51 -16.50
C LEU A 52 2.23 4.09 -17.95
N ASN A 53 3.39 4.44 -18.54
CA ASN A 53 3.76 4.07 -19.91
C ASN A 53 4.21 2.60 -20.06
N GLN A 54 4.26 1.83 -18.97
CA GLN A 54 4.54 0.39 -19.05
C GLN A 54 3.33 -0.39 -19.60
N ARG A 55 3.58 -1.52 -20.27
CA ARG A 55 2.49 -2.36 -20.82
C ARG A 55 1.58 -2.91 -19.72
N GLU A 56 2.16 -3.32 -18.60
CA GLU A 56 1.44 -3.79 -17.42
C GLU A 56 2.12 -3.25 -16.14
N PRO A 57 1.88 -1.98 -15.79
CA PRO A 57 2.50 -1.38 -14.62
C PRO A 57 2.08 -2.15 -13.36
N THR A 58 3.07 -2.46 -12.54
CA THR A 58 2.90 -3.26 -11.32
C THR A 58 3.60 -2.52 -10.20
N PHE A 59 2.89 -2.25 -9.11
CA PHE A 59 3.50 -1.81 -7.87
C PHE A 59 4.34 -2.98 -7.33
N PRO A 60 5.64 -2.77 -7.05
CA PRO A 60 6.50 -3.83 -6.54
C PRO A 60 5.94 -4.36 -5.22
N GLU A 61 5.61 -3.48 -4.28
CA GLU A 61 4.90 -3.80 -3.05
C GLU A 61 3.91 -2.71 -2.69
N THR A 62 2.84 -3.09 -2.00
CA THR A 62 1.88 -2.14 -1.44
C THR A 62 1.53 -2.58 -0.03
N ILE A 63 1.79 -1.71 0.92
CA ILE A 63 1.51 -1.85 2.36
C ILE A 63 0.46 -0.81 2.68
N ALA A 64 -0.65 -1.20 3.30
CA ALA A 64 -1.69 -0.28 3.70
C ALA A 64 -2.23 -0.61 5.10
N SER A 65 -2.21 0.38 5.98
CA SER A 65 -2.65 0.27 7.37
C SER A 65 -2.78 1.65 8.04
N ASP A 66 -2.96 1.70 9.35
CA ASP A 66 -2.66 2.91 10.12
C ASP A 66 -1.14 3.23 10.08
N PRO A 67 -0.74 4.50 10.30
CA PRO A 67 0.65 4.91 10.15
C PRO A 67 1.66 4.14 10.99
N ASP A 68 1.31 3.79 12.23
CA ASP A 68 2.21 3.10 13.15
C ASP A 68 2.45 1.65 12.71
N CYS A 69 1.39 0.97 12.26
CA CYS A 69 1.48 -0.38 11.71
C CYS A 69 2.23 -0.42 10.36
N VAL A 70 2.05 0.58 9.49
CA VAL A 70 2.84 0.72 8.26
C VAL A 70 4.33 0.82 8.60
N GLN A 71 4.71 1.72 9.51
CA GLN A 71 6.11 1.90 9.87
C GLN A 71 6.73 0.62 10.45
N TRP A 72 6.05 -0.03 11.38
CA TRP A 72 6.48 -1.32 11.94
C TRP A 72 6.71 -2.37 10.84
N PHE A 73 5.80 -2.45 9.87
CA PHE A 73 5.89 -3.47 8.83
C PHE A 73 7.00 -3.17 7.82
N VAL A 74 7.24 -1.90 7.48
CA VAL A 74 8.39 -1.46 6.67
C VAL A 74 9.71 -1.84 7.35
N ASP A 75 9.85 -1.56 8.65
CA ASP A 75 11.05 -1.92 9.42
C ASP A 75 11.26 -3.43 9.44
N LEU A 76 10.19 -4.20 9.67
CA LEU A 76 10.21 -5.66 9.64
C LEU A 76 10.67 -6.22 8.27
N LEU A 77 10.18 -5.64 7.16
CA LEU A 77 10.60 -6.05 5.82
C LEU A 77 12.08 -5.76 5.59
N ALA A 78 12.56 -4.58 5.99
CA ALA A 78 13.96 -4.20 5.87
C ALA A 78 14.88 -5.14 6.66
N GLU A 79 14.52 -5.47 7.90
CA GLU A 79 15.23 -6.45 8.72
C GLU A 79 15.25 -7.84 8.06
N SER A 80 14.11 -8.30 7.53
CA SER A 80 13.98 -9.62 6.91
C SER A 80 14.88 -9.82 5.69
N ARG A 81 15.24 -8.73 5.00
CA ARG A 81 16.06 -8.72 3.78
C ARG A 81 17.53 -8.46 4.02
N SER A 82 17.88 -8.03 5.23
CA SER A 82 19.26 -7.76 5.65
C SER A 82 19.99 -9.00 6.19
N GLY A 83 19.28 -10.15 6.24
CA GLY A 83 19.78 -11.44 6.73
C GLY A 83 20.38 -12.35 5.66
#